data_AF-A0A6P0GIY1-F1
#
_entry.id   AF-A0A6P0GIY1-F1
#
_cell.length_a   1.000
_cell.length_b   1.000
_cell.length_c   1.000
_cell.angle_alpha   90.00
_cell.angle_beta   90.00
_cell.angle_gamma   90.00
#
_symmetry.space_group_name_H-M   'P 1'
#
loop_
_entity.id
_entity.type
_entity.pdbx_description
1 polymer ?
#
loop_
_entity_poly.entity_id
_entity_poly.type
_entity_poly.pdbx_seq_one_letter_code
_entity_poly.pdbx_strand_id
1 'polypeptide(L)'
;MTEVVYRLYETVDELSRVIENARSVPMSGSCMVPRDHLLDLLDDLRENLPDEVHAAGAIVEQRTEILEQAQAEAEQLTGRTREEADRLVASARRQREEVLGTARRQRDELLARAQAEAEAVLAQAEAEAEALLAEAQAHHEALLADAQAQQAEIIAAAQVEHERLVTETEVYRGAVSRSDELGAQTVAEVNRMRAEVDEYVDTRLADFGTTLERMLRSVEKARETLREP
;
A
#
# COMPACT_ATOMS: atom_id res chain seq x y z
N MET A 1 -71.44 -75.04 -5.86
CA MET A 1 -70.96 -74.18 -4.74
C MET A 1 -71.95 -74.17 -3.59
N THR A 2 -73.22 -73.80 -3.77
CA THR A 2 -74.23 -73.84 -2.69
C THR A 2 -74.53 -75.27 -2.20
N GLU A 3 -74.69 -76.25 -3.11
CA GLU A 3 -75.06 -77.63 -2.73
C GLU A 3 -74.00 -78.37 -1.88
N VAL A 4 -72.71 -78.18 -2.18
CA VAL A 4 -71.59 -78.77 -1.42
C VAL A 4 -71.46 -78.11 -0.04
N VAL A 5 -71.61 -76.79 0.03
CA VAL A 5 -71.59 -76.05 1.30
C VAL A 5 -72.79 -76.45 2.18
N TYR A 6 -73.99 -76.60 1.60
CA TYR A 6 -75.15 -77.11 2.34
C TYR A 6 -74.94 -78.54 2.86
N ARG A 7 -74.37 -79.44 2.05
CA ARG A 7 -74.05 -80.81 2.47
C ARG A 7 -73.00 -80.86 3.59
N LEU A 8 -71.97 -80.01 3.54
CA LEU A 8 -70.99 -79.89 4.62
C LEU A 8 -71.65 -79.48 5.94
N TYR A 9 -72.48 -78.43 5.93
CA TYR A 9 -73.22 -77.99 7.12
C TYR A 9 -74.18 -79.08 7.62
N GLU A 10 -74.82 -79.82 6.71
CA GLU A 10 -75.69 -80.94 7.05
C GLU A 10 -74.92 -82.09 7.73
N THR A 11 -73.74 -82.46 7.23
CA THR A 11 -72.87 -83.47 7.86
C THR A 11 -72.36 -83.01 9.24
N VAL A 12 -72.03 -81.72 9.42
CA VAL A 12 -71.66 -81.16 10.73
C VAL A 12 -72.85 -81.17 11.70
N ASP A 13 -74.03 -80.81 11.24
CA ASP A 13 -75.26 -80.85 12.04
C ASP A 13 -75.63 -82.29 12.42
N GLU A 14 -75.45 -83.26 11.53
CA GLU A 14 -75.68 -84.68 11.79
C GLU A 14 -74.68 -85.23 12.81
N LEU A 15 -73.40 -84.88 12.67
CA LEU A 15 -72.36 -85.25 13.64
C LEU A 15 -72.67 -84.65 15.04
N SER A 16 -73.14 -83.41 15.07
CA SER A 16 -73.60 -82.76 16.31
C SER A 16 -74.79 -83.50 16.92
N ARG A 17 -75.81 -83.87 16.13
CA ARG A 17 -76.97 -84.64 16.59
C ARG A 17 -76.61 -86.02 17.12
N VAL A 18 -75.66 -86.71 16.48
CA VAL A 18 -75.18 -88.03 16.94
C VAL A 18 -74.52 -87.91 18.32
N ILE A 19 -73.74 -86.85 18.56
CA ILE A 19 -73.10 -86.60 19.85
C ILE A 19 -74.13 -86.17 20.92
N GLU A 20 -75.07 -85.29 20.57
CA GLU A 20 -76.13 -84.82 21.49
C GLU A 20 -77.05 -85.95 21.96
N ASN A 21 -77.38 -86.91 21.09
CA ASN A 21 -78.24 -88.04 21.39
C ASN A 21 -77.48 -89.29 21.87
N ALA A 22 -76.16 -89.19 22.01
CA ALA A 22 -75.32 -90.30 22.44
C ALA A 22 -75.65 -90.73 23.87
N ARG A 23 -75.59 -92.04 24.13
CA ARG A 23 -75.97 -92.57 25.45
C ARG A 23 -74.90 -92.22 26.48
N SER A 24 -75.24 -91.42 27.49
CA SER A 24 -74.32 -91.09 28.57
C SER A 24 -73.94 -92.31 29.40
N VAL A 25 -72.67 -92.41 29.77
CA VAL A 25 -72.16 -93.44 30.68
C VAL A 25 -72.43 -93.00 32.13
N PRO A 26 -73.08 -93.82 32.98
CA PRO A 26 -73.44 -93.43 34.33
C PRO A 26 -72.21 -93.00 35.15
N MET A 27 -72.36 -91.91 35.92
CA MET A 27 -71.30 -91.32 36.76
C MET A 27 -70.07 -90.78 36.00
N SER A 28 -70.17 -90.55 34.68
CA SER A 28 -69.13 -89.89 33.86
C SER A 28 -69.74 -88.78 33.00
N GLY A 29 -68.92 -87.80 32.58
CA GLY A 29 -69.26 -86.85 31.51
C GLY A 29 -69.13 -87.43 30.10
N SER A 30 -68.77 -88.72 29.97
CA SER A 30 -68.59 -89.38 28.67
C SER A 30 -69.91 -89.90 28.11
N CYS A 31 -70.06 -89.82 26.79
CA CYS A 31 -71.13 -90.48 26.05
C CYS A 31 -70.57 -91.62 25.17
N MET A 32 -71.39 -92.64 24.96
CA MET A 32 -71.11 -93.76 24.07
C MET A 32 -71.68 -93.44 22.69
N VAL A 33 -70.79 -93.32 21.71
CA VAL A 33 -71.13 -93.04 20.31
C VAL A 33 -70.80 -94.28 19.48
N PRO A 34 -71.61 -94.64 18.47
CA PRO A 34 -71.27 -95.68 17.50
C PRO A 34 -70.01 -95.24 16.73
N ARG A 35 -68.87 -95.87 17.02
CA ARG A 35 -67.57 -95.51 16.46
C ARG A 35 -67.56 -95.47 14.94
N ASP A 36 -68.12 -96.50 14.30
CA ASP A 36 -68.08 -96.64 12.84
C ASP A 36 -68.86 -95.51 12.16
N HIS A 37 -70.07 -95.21 12.62
CA HIS A 37 -70.88 -94.10 12.12
C HIS A 37 -70.22 -92.72 12.34
N LEU A 38 -69.52 -92.53 13.46
CA LEU A 38 -68.80 -91.27 13.72
C LEU A 38 -67.60 -91.12 12.77
N LEU A 39 -66.90 -92.21 12.47
CA LEU A 39 -65.81 -92.20 11.50
C LEU A 39 -66.33 -91.94 10.08
N ASP A 40 -67.46 -92.56 9.70
CA ASP A 40 -68.10 -92.31 8.40
C ASP A 40 -68.49 -90.84 8.22
N LEU A 41 -69.11 -90.21 9.23
CA LEU A 41 -69.45 -88.77 9.19
C LEU A 41 -68.21 -87.87 9.15
N LEU A 42 -67.12 -88.25 9.82
CA LEU A 42 -65.86 -87.51 9.79
C LEU A 42 -65.16 -87.64 8.43
N ASP A 43 -65.23 -88.83 7.82
CA ASP A 43 -64.70 -89.08 6.48
C ASP A 43 -65.54 -88.35 5.43
N ASP A 44 -66.88 -88.37 5.53
CA ASP A 44 -67.77 -87.56 4.70
C ASP A 44 -67.49 -86.07 4.85
N LEU A 45 -67.30 -85.57 6.09
CA LEU A 45 -66.94 -84.17 6.32
C LEU A 45 -65.60 -83.82 5.66
N ARG A 46 -64.63 -84.73 5.73
CA ARG A 46 -63.29 -84.58 5.16
C ARG A 46 -63.30 -84.65 3.63
N GLU A 47 -64.12 -85.51 3.04
CA GLU A 47 -64.28 -85.65 1.58
C GLU A 47 -65.11 -84.52 0.96
N ASN A 48 -66.06 -83.96 1.73
CA ASN A 48 -66.89 -82.83 1.29
C ASN A 48 -66.32 -81.47 1.71
N LEU A 49 -65.15 -81.41 2.36
CA LEU A 49 -64.43 -80.15 2.54
C LEU A 49 -64.17 -79.54 1.16
N PRO A 50 -64.69 -78.35 0.86
CA PRO A 50 -64.62 -77.82 -0.49
C PRO A 50 -63.17 -77.59 -0.91
N ASP A 51 -62.81 -77.97 -2.13
CA ASP A 51 -61.50 -77.69 -2.72
C ASP A 51 -61.14 -76.20 -2.63
N GLU A 52 -62.15 -75.33 -2.59
CA GLU A 52 -62.01 -73.89 -2.39
C GLU A 52 -61.40 -73.51 -1.04
N VAL A 53 -61.63 -74.27 0.05
CA VAL A 53 -61.04 -74.00 1.38
C VAL A 53 -59.57 -74.37 1.39
N HIS A 54 -59.20 -75.49 0.78
CA HIS A 54 -57.81 -75.89 0.60
C HIS A 54 -57.04 -74.92 -0.30
N ALA A 55 -57.66 -74.50 -1.42
CA ALA A 55 -57.11 -73.49 -2.30
C ALA A 55 -56.91 -72.14 -1.58
N ALA A 56 -57.87 -71.72 -0.75
CA ALA A 56 -57.74 -70.50 0.06
C ALA A 56 -56.57 -70.58 1.05
N GLY A 57 -56.37 -71.73 1.71
CA GLY A 57 -55.21 -71.97 2.60
C GLY A 57 -53.88 -71.84 1.85
N ALA A 58 -53.75 -72.48 0.69
CA ALA A 58 -52.55 -72.40 -0.14
C ALA A 58 -52.28 -70.96 -0.64
N ILE A 59 -53.33 -70.21 -1.00
CA ILE A 59 -53.20 -68.80 -1.39
C ILE A 59 -52.70 -67.94 -0.21
N VAL A 60 -53.18 -68.18 1.00
CA VAL A 60 -52.73 -67.46 2.21
C VAL A 60 -51.26 -67.78 2.53
N GLU A 61 -50.87 -69.04 2.41
CA GLU A 61 -49.48 -69.47 2.59
C GLU A 61 -48.57 -68.83 1.54
N GLN A 62 -48.93 -68.92 0.25
CA GLN A 62 -48.19 -68.30 -0.84
C GLN A 62 -48.10 -66.77 -0.68
N ARG A 63 -49.19 -66.12 -0.24
CA ARG A 63 -49.18 -64.68 0.05
C ARG A 63 -48.20 -64.35 1.18
N THR A 64 -48.17 -65.16 2.24
CA THR A 64 -47.25 -64.97 3.36
C THR A 64 -45.80 -65.06 2.88
N GLU A 65 -45.47 -66.09 2.10
CA GLU A 65 -44.13 -66.26 1.52
C GLU A 65 -43.73 -65.07 0.63
N ILE A 66 -44.64 -64.61 -0.25
CA ILE A 66 -44.39 -63.43 -1.10
C ILE A 66 -44.12 -62.18 -0.25
N LEU A 67 -44.89 -61.96 0.83
CA LEU A 67 -44.70 -60.79 1.69
C LEU A 67 -43.38 -60.86 2.46
N GLU A 68 -43.01 -62.03 2.97
CA GLU A 68 -41.72 -62.24 3.65
C GLU A 68 -40.55 -62.01 2.70
N GLN A 69 -40.63 -62.55 1.48
CA GLN A 69 -39.61 -62.32 0.45
C GLN A 69 -39.52 -60.83 0.07
N ALA A 70 -40.66 -60.19 -0.20
CA ALA A 70 -40.69 -58.77 -0.55
C ALA A 70 -40.14 -57.89 0.58
N GLN A 71 -40.42 -58.23 1.84
CA GLN A 71 -39.88 -57.52 2.99
C GLN A 71 -38.37 -57.72 3.12
N ALA A 72 -37.88 -58.96 2.98
CA ALA A 72 -36.44 -59.24 3.00
C ALA A 72 -35.69 -58.52 1.88
N GLU A 73 -36.24 -58.50 0.67
CA GLU A 73 -35.68 -57.75 -0.47
C GLU A 73 -35.67 -56.24 -0.22
N ALA A 74 -36.75 -55.68 0.34
CA ALA A 74 -36.84 -54.26 0.67
C ALA A 74 -35.82 -53.85 1.75
N GLU A 75 -35.65 -54.68 2.78
CA GLU A 75 -34.66 -54.49 3.84
C GLU A 75 -33.23 -54.55 3.27
N GLN A 76 -32.95 -55.53 2.40
CA GLN A 76 -31.66 -55.65 1.73
C GLN A 76 -31.37 -54.45 0.84
N LEU A 77 -32.33 -54.02 0.01
CA LEU A 77 -32.19 -52.86 -0.86
C LEU A 77 -31.92 -51.60 -0.04
N THR A 78 -32.71 -51.37 1.01
CA THR A 78 -32.54 -50.23 1.91
C THR A 78 -31.17 -50.24 2.58
N GLY A 79 -30.69 -51.41 3.01
CA GLY A 79 -29.35 -51.59 3.57
C GLY A 79 -28.26 -51.19 2.58
N ARG A 80 -28.33 -51.72 1.34
CA ARG A 80 -27.36 -51.41 0.27
C ARG A 80 -27.35 -49.92 -0.06
N THR A 81 -28.52 -49.30 -0.24
CA THR A 81 -28.61 -47.86 -0.54
C THR A 81 -28.06 -47.01 0.59
N ARG A 82 -28.29 -47.37 1.87
CA ARG A 82 -27.70 -46.67 3.01
C ARG A 82 -26.18 -46.78 3.02
N GLU A 83 -25.63 -47.97 2.82
CA GLU A 83 -24.18 -48.15 2.73
C GLU A 83 -23.55 -47.36 1.58
N GLU A 84 -24.19 -47.35 0.40
CA GLU A 84 -23.74 -46.57 -0.75
C GLU A 84 -23.78 -45.06 -0.47
N ALA A 85 -24.85 -44.57 0.16
CA ALA A 85 -24.97 -43.18 0.56
C ALA A 85 -23.87 -42.78 1.57
N ASP A 86 -23.62 -43.62 2.58
CA ASP A 86 -22.58 -43.39 3.57
C ASP A 86 -21.19 -43.36 2.93
N ARG A 87 -20.91 -44.28 1.99
CA ARG A 87 -19.65 -44.31 1.23
C ARG A 87 -19.48 -43.05 0.40
N LEU A 88 -20.53 -42.59 -0.29
CA LEU A 88 -20.50 -41.38 -1.11
C LEU A 88 -20.26 -40.13 -0.27
N VAL A 89 -20.95 -40.00 0.87
CA VAL A 89 -20.74 -38.87 1.79
C VAL A 89 -19.32 -38.91 2.36
N ALA A 90 -18.80 -40.08 2.72
CA ALA A 90 -17.45 -40.22 3.22
C ALA A 90 -16.40 -39.84 2.16
N SER A 91 -16.56 -40.28 0.89
CA SER A 91 -15.64 -39.89 -0.18
C SER A 91 -15.72 -38.41 -0.51
N ALA A 92 -16.92 -37.83 -0.56
CA ALA A 92 -17.11 -36.40 -0.79
C ALA A 92 -16.49 -35.55 0.32
N ARG A 93 -16.60 -35.97 1.59
CA ARG A 93 -15.95 -35.30 2.72
C ARG A 93 -14.43 -35.32 2.63
N ARG A 94 -13.84 -36.47 2.28
CA ARG A 94 -12.38 -36.60 2.08
C ARG A 94 -11.89 -35.71 0.95
N GLN A 95 -12.56 -35.74 -0.21
CA GLN A 95 -12.20 -34.91 -1.36
C GLN A 95 -12.29 -33.41 -1.02
N ARG A 96 -13.34 -32.99 -0.31
CA ARG A 96 -13.48 -31.61 0.17
C ARG A 96 -12.33 -31.20 1.09
N GLU A 97 -11.93 -32.07 2.02
CA GLU A 97 -10.83 -31.79 2.94
C GLU A 97 -9.49 -31.67 2.22
N GLU A 98 -9.25 -32.51 1.22
CA GLU A 98 -8.06 -32.43 0.37
C GLU A 98 -8.01 -31.10 -0.41
N VAL A 99 -9.12 -30.73 -1.06
CA VAL A 99 -9.23 -29.47 -1.80
C VAL A 99 -9.02 -28.27 -0.88
N LEU A 100 -9.67 -28.24 0.29
CA LEU A 100 -9.51 -27.17 1.26
C LEU A 100 -8.08 -27.13 1.83
N GLY A 101 -7.44 -28.28 2.03
CA GLY A 101 -6.05 -28.37 2.48
C GLY A 101 -5.09 -27.79 1.45
N THR A 102 -5.26 -28.14 0.17
CA THR A 102 -4.47 -27.59 -0.93
C THR A 102 -4.69 -26.09 -1.10
N ALA A 103 -5.94 -25.64 -1.11
CA ALA A 103 -6.28 -24.23 -1.22
C ALA A 103 -5.70 -23.39 -0.06
N ARG A 104 -5.71 -23.91 1.17
CA ARG A 104 -5.09 -23.25 2.33
C ARG A 104 -3.57 -23.14 2.17
N ARG A 105 -2.88 -24.21 1.77
CA ARG A 105 -1.42 -24.16 1.51
C ARG A 105 -1.07 -23.15 0.43
N GLN A 106 -1.83 -23.15 -0.68
CA GLN A 106 -1.62 -22.20 -1.78
C GLN A 106 -1.84 -20.75 -1.34
N ARG A 107 -2.90 -20.50 -0.55
CA ARG A 107 -3.15 -19.18 0.04
C ARG A 107 -1.99 -18.75 0.94
N ASP A 108 -1.55 -19.62 1.85
CA ASP A 108 -0.50 -19.30 2.81
C ASP A 108 0.84 -19.02 2.11
N GLU A 109 1.15 -19.79 1.05
CA GLU A 109 2.30 -19.55 0.19
C GLU A 109 2.20 -18.21 -0.57
N LEU A 110 1.03 -17.88 -1.12
CA LEU A 110 0.80 -16.61 -1.81
C LEU A 110 0.96 -15.42 -0.86
N LEU A 111 0.41 -15.53 0.36
CA LEU A 111 0.56 -14.49 1.38
C LEU A 111 2.02 -14.31 1.80
N ALA A 112 2.76 -15.41 2.01
CA ALA A 112 4.18 -15.34 2.35
C ALA A 112 5.01 -14.69 1.24
N ARG A 113 4.74 -15.03 -0.03
CA ARG A 113 5.41 -14.39 -1.19
C ARG A 113 5.08 -12.91 -1.28
N ALA A 114 3.80 -12.54 -1.18
CA ALA A 114 3.37 -11.15 -1.25
C ALA A 114 3.96 -10.30 -0.10
N GLN A 115 4.09 -10.87 1.10
CA GLN A 115 4.76 -10.22 2.23
C GLN A 115 6.25 -10.01 1.96
N ALA A 116 6.97 -11.04 1.49
CA ALA A 116 8.38 -10.92 1.16
C ALA A 116 8.64 -9.90 0.02
N GLU A 117 7.78 -9.87 -1.00
CA GLU A 117 7.85 -8.88 -2.08
C GLU A 117 7.62 -7.46 -1.56
N ALA A 118 6.62 -7.26 -0.68
CA ALA A 118 6.35 -5.96 -0.09
C ALA A 118 7.52 -5.47 0.77
N GLU A 119 8.10 -6.35 1.60
CA GLU A 119 9.29 -6.04 2.40
C GLU A 119 10.49 -5.67 1.52
N ALA A 120 10.72 -6.41 0.43
CA ALA A 120 11.80 -6.12 -0.50
C ALA A 120 11.63 -4.76 -1.20
N VAL A 121 10.41 -4.41 -1.62
CA VAL A 121 10.11 -3.11 -2.24
C VAL A 121 10.34 -1.97 -1.25
N LEU A 122 9.90 -2.13 0.01
CA LEU A 122 10.11 -1.13 1.04
C LEU A 122 11.61 -0.93 1.33
N ALA A 123 12.36 -2.01 1.52
CA ALA A 123 13.80 -1.96 1.75
C ALA A 123 14.55 -1.29 0.58
N GLN A 124 14.15 -1.59 -0.66
CA GLN A 124 14.72 -0.93 -1.84
C GLN A 124 14.39 0.57 -1.87
N ALA A 125 13.12 0.95 -1.61
CA ALA A 125 12.72 2.35 -1.60
C ALA A 125 13.41 3.16 -0.50
N GLU A 126 13.62 2.57 0.68
CA GLU A 126 14.39 3.18 1.77
C GLU A 126 15.85 3.40 1.37
N ALA A 127 16.51 2.40 0.79
CA ALA A 127 17.89 2.52 0.31
C ALA A 127 18.04 3.57 -0.81
N GLU A 128 17.08 3.64 -1.74
CA GLU A 128 17.05 4.67 -2.79
C GLU A 128 16.85 6.08 -2.21
N ALA A 129 15.97 6.23 -1.23
CA ALA A 129 15.74 7.50 -0.55
C ALA A 129 16.98 7.98 0.21
N GLU A 130 17.65 7.08 0.93
CA GLU A 130 18.91 7.38 1.62
C GLU A 130 20.01 7.81 0.65
N ALA A 131 20.16 7.10 -0.47
CA ALA A 131 21.14 7.45 -1.50
C ALA A 131 20.87 8.84 -2.11
N LEU A 132 19.61 9.14 -2.42
CA LEU A 132 19.22 10.44 -2.97
C LEU A 132 19.43 11.58 -1.99
N LEU A 133 19.15 11.36 -0.70
CA LEU A 133 19.42 12.35 0.35
C LEU A 133 20.93 12.60 0.51
N ALA A 134 21.74 11.54 0.51
CA ALA A 134 23.20 11.66 0.60
C ALA A 134 23.77 12.42 -0.61
N GLU A 135 23.30 12.13 -1.81
CA GLU A 135 23.70 12.85 -3.03
C GLU A 135 23.28 14.32 -2.97
N ALA A 136 22.04 14.62 -2.58
CA ALA A 136 21.54 15.98 -2.46
C ALA A 136 22.31 16.80 -1.42
N GLN A 137 22.67 16.19 -0.28
CA GLN A 137 23.50 16.82 0.74
C GLN A 137 24.90 17.13 0.22
N ALA A 138 25.56 16.16 -0.42
CA ALA A 138 26.88 16.35 -1.00
C ALA A 138 26.87 17.45 -2.08
N HIS A 139 25.84 17.49 -2.92
CA HIS A 139 25.69 18.52 -3.94
C HIS A 139 25.46 19.90 -3.31
N HIS A 140 24.62 19.98 -2.27
CA HIS A 140 24.37 21.22 -1.54
C HIS A 140 25.65 21.76 -0.88
N GLU A 141 26.41 20.90 -0.22
CA GLU A 141 27.69 21.28 0.40
C GLU A 141 28.70 21.78 -0.65
N ALA A 142 28.80 21.10 -1.79
CA ALA A 142 29.66 21.52 -2.89
C ALA A 142 29.27 22.90 -3.45
N LEU A 143 27.97 23.14 -3.64
CA LEU A 143 27.47 24.45 -4.09
C LEU A 143 27.76 25.56 -3.09
N LEU A 144 27.60 25.30 -1.78
CA LEU A 144 27.94 26.28 -0.75
C LEU A 144 29.43 26.57 -0.72
N ALA A 145 30.28 25.55 -0.85
CA ALA A 145 31.73 25.73 -0.90
C ALA A 145 32.17 26.55 -2.12
N ASP A 146 31.61 26.26 -3.30
CA ASP A 146 31.87 27.02 -4.52
C ASP A 146 31.40 28.49 -4.39
N ALA A 147 30.18 28.71 -3.91
CA ALA A 147 29.65 30.05 -3.68
C ALA A 147 30.50 30.86 -2.69
N GLN A 148 30.97 30.23 -1.61
CA GLN A 148 31.87 30.86 -0.64
C GLN A 148 33.22 31.21 -1.25
N ALA A 149 33.78 30.33 -2.08
CA ALA A 149 35.04 30.58 -2.79
C ALA A 149 34.90 31.76 -3.76
N GLN A 150 33.85 31.78 -4.58
CA GLN A 150 33.55 32.88 -5.49
C GLN A 150 33.33 34.20 -4.75
N GLN A 151 32.59 34.17 -3.64
CA GLN A 151 32.37 35.36 -2.84
C GLN A 151 33.68 35.90 -2.24
N ALA A 152 34.56 35.03 -1.74
CA ALA A 152 35.87 35.43 -1.24
C ALA A 152 36.73 36.05 -2.35
N GLU A 153 36.71 35.48 -3.55
CA GLU A 153 37.42 36.02 -4.71
C GLU A 153 36.90 37.41 -5.11
N ILE A 154 35.58 37.59 -5.20
CA ILE A 154 34.96 38.89 -5.52
C ILE A 154 35.33 39.95 -4.46
N ILE A 155 35.28 39.60 -3.17
CA ILE A 155 35.65 40.51 -2.10
C ILE A 155 37.13 40.91 -2.21
N ALA A 156 38.02 39.93 -2.43
CA ALA A 156 39.45 40.20 -2.58
C ALA A 156 39.73 41.09 -3.80
N ALA A 157 39.11 40.79 -4.95
CA ALA A 157 39.24 41.62 -6.16
C ALA A 157 38.71 43.05 -5.93
N ALA A 158 37.57 43.19 -5.26
CA ALA A 158 36.99 44.49 -4.93
C ALA A 158 37.89 45.30 -3.98
N GLN A 159 38.55 44.66 -3.01
CA GLN A 159 39.49 45.32 -2.11
C GLN A 159 40.73 45.81 -2.85
N VAL A 160 41.32 44.99 -3.71
CA VAL A 160 42.46 45.38 -4.55
C VAL A 160 42.11 46.57 -5.43
N GLU A 161 40.95 46.55 -6.07
CA GLU A 161 40.51 47.66 -6.93
C GLU A 161 40.20 48.91 -6.10
N HIS A 162 39.61 48.77 -4.90
CA HIS A 162 39.38 49.89 -4.00
C HIS A 162 40.70 50.56 -3.57
N GLU A 163 41.72 49.78 -3.17
CA GLU A 163 43.05 50.30 -2.83
C GLU A 163 43.71 51.03 -4.01
N ARG A 164 43.55 50.49 -5.22
CA ARG A 164 44.01 51.14 -6.46
C ARG A 164 43.36 52.51 -6.65
N LEU A 165 42.04 52.59 -6.55
CA LEU A 165 41.28 53.84 -6.73
C LEU A 165 41.59 54.87 -5.64
N VAL A 166 41.77 54.44 -4.39
CA VAL A 166 42.20 55.33 -3.30
C VAL A 166 43.57 55.92 -3.60
N THR A 167 44.53 55.08 -4.00
CA THR A 167 45.88 55.52 -4.35
C THR A 167 45.87 56.51 -5.52
N GLU A 168 45.10 56.22 -6.59
CA GLU A 168 44.95 57.14 -7.72
C GLU A 168 44.34 58.48 -7.31
N THR A 169 43.33 58.45 -6.43
CA THR A 169 42.69 59.66 -5.91
C THR A 169 43.65 60.48 -5.05
N GLU A 170 44.49 59.84 -4.23
CA GLU A 170 45.50 60.51 -3.41
C GLU A 170 46.59 61.16 -4.26
N VAL A 171 47.09 60.45 -5.28
CA VAL A 171 48.05 61.01 -6.24
C VAL A 171 47.47 62.23 -6.96
N TYR A 172 46.21 62.13 -7.41
CA TYR A 172 45.52 63.24 -8.05
C TYR A 172 45.38 64.45 -7.12
N ARG A 173 44.89 64.26 -5.88
CA ARG A 173 44.80 65.33 -4.88
C ARG A 173 46.15 65.96 -4.56
N GLY A 174 47.19 65.14 -4.40
CA GLY A 174 48.55 65.62 -4.16
C GLY A 174 49.12 66.44 -5.33
N ALA A 175 48.85 66.03 -6.57
CA ALA A 175 49.23 66.78 -7.76
C ALA A 175 48.53 68.14 -7.85
N VAL A 176 47.21 68.18 -7.57
CA VAL A 176 46.43 69.43 -7.53
C VAL A 176 46.98 70.38 -6.46
N SER A 177 47.17 69.90 -5.21
CA SER A 177 47.73 70.71 -4.12
C SER A 177 49.10 71.30 -4.48
N ARG A 178 49.99 70.48 -5.05
CA ARG A 178 51.33 70.94 -5.49
C ARG A 178 51.23 71.97 -6.61
N SER A 179 50.30 71.81 -7.53
CA SER A 179 50.06 72.78 -8.60
C SER A 179 49.60 74.12 -8.04
N ASP A 180 48.68 74.11 -7.07
CA ASP A 180 48.20 75.32 -6.40
C ASP A 180 49.32 76.02 -5.62
N GLU A 181 50.15 75.25 -4.90
CA GLU A 181 51.34 75.76 -4.19
C GLU A 181 52.36 76.40 -5.14
N LEU A 182 52.70 75.73 -6.24
CA LEU A 182 53.62 76.25 -7.24
C LEU A 182 53.07 77.52 -7.90
N GLY A 183 51.77 77.56 -8.17
CA GLY A 183 51.08 78.74 -8.65
C GLY A 183 51.20 79.92 -7.67
N ALA A 184 50.93 79.69 -6.39
CA ALA A 184 51.07 80.70 -5.34
C ALA A 184 52.52 81.20 -5.19
N GLN A 185 53.51 80.29 -5.24
CA GLN A 185 54.93 80.63 -5.21
C GLN A 185 55.34 81.49 -6.40
N THR A 186 54.92 81.11 -7.61
CA THR A 186 55.23 81.86 -8.84
C THR A 186 54.63 83.26 -8.78
N VAL A 187 53.39 83.41 -8.30
CA VAL A 187 52.77 84.73 -8.11
C VAL A 187 53.56 85.56 -7.09
N ALA A 188 53.98 84.98 -5.98
CA ALA A 188 54.79 85.66 -4.98
C ALA A 188 56.16 86.08 -5.53
N GLU A 189 56.82 85.24 -6.32
CA GLU A 189 58.11 85.52 -6.95
C GLU A 189 58.00 86.61 -8.01
N VAL A 190 56.98 86.56 -8.88
CA VAL A 190 56.71 87.62 -9.88
C VAL A 190 56.46 88.95 -9.20
N ASN A 191 55.67 88.99 -8.12
CA ASN A 191 55.43 90.21 -7.37
C ASN A 191 56.71 90.74 -6.71
N ARG A 192 57.56 89.86 -6.19
CA ARG A 192 58.87 90.24 -5.64
C ARG A 192 59.78 90.81 -6.72
N MET A 193 59.91 90.13 -7.86
CA MET A 193 60.73 90.57 -8.98
C MET A 193 60.25 91.91 -9.54
N ARG A 194 58.93 92.13 -9.61
CA ARG A 194 58.36 93.45 -9.97
C ARG A 194 58.77 94.53 -8.97
N ALA A 195 58.63 94.27 -7.67
CA ALA A 195 59.03 95.23 -6.64
C ALA A 195 60.54 95.55 -6.69
N GLU A 196 61.40 94.54 -6.89
CA GLU A 196 62.84 94.72 -7.06
C GLU A 196 63.19 95.54 -8.30
N VAL A 197 62.50 95.30 -9.42
CA VAL A 197 62.66 96.09 -10.66
C VAL A 197 62.18 97.53 -10.45
N ASP A 198 61.03 97.73 -9.82
CA ASP A 198 60.47 99.06 -9.53
C ASP A 198 61.44 99.85 -8.63
N GLU A 199 61.96 99.23 -7.56
CA GLU A 199 62.95 99.83 -6.67
C GLU A 199 64.27 100.15 -7.38
N TYR A 200 64.75 99.25 -8.25
CA TYR A 200 65.94 99.50 -9.06
C TYR A 200 65.75 100.68 -10.03
N VAL A 201 64.59 100.75 -10.71
CA VAL A 201 64.25 101.85 -11.62
C VAL A 201 64.17 103.17 -10.86
N ASP A 202 63.48 103.20 -9.71
CA ASP A 202 63.37 104.41 -8.87
C ASP A 202 64.75 104.89 -8.41
N THR A 203 65.59 103.98 -7.91
CA THR A 203 66.97 104.27 -7.51
C THR A 203 67.79 104.85 -8.66
N ARG A 204 67.72 104.24 -9.86
CA ARG A 204 68.46 104.73 -11.04
C ARG A 204 67.94 106.07 -11.55
N LEU A 205 66.63 106.31 -11.49
CA LEU A 205 66.03 107.60 -11.85
C LEU A 205 66.44 108.69 -10.85
N ALA A 206 66.49 108.39 -9.55
CA ALA A 206 66.99 109.31 -8.54
C ALA A 206 68.48 109.65 -8.75
N ASP A 207 69.33 108.66 -8.99
CA ASP A 207 70.75 108.85 -9.32
C ASP A 207 70.92 109.70 -10.59
N PHE A 208 70.11 109.46 -11.62
CA PHE A 208 70.12 110.24 -12.85
C PHE A 208 69.65 111.68 -12.61
N GLY A 209 68.59 111.87 -11.81
CA GLY A 209 68.06 113.18 -11.42
C GLY A 209 69.11 114.01 -10.67
N THR A 210 69.79 113.43 -9.67
CA THR A 210 70.87 114.11 -8.95
C THR A 210 72.04 114.48 -9.86
N THR A 211 72.35 113.63 -10.85
CA THR A 211 73.38 113.91 -11.87
C THR A 211 72.97 115.09 -12.75
N LEU A 212 71.73 115.12 -13.24
CA LEU A 212 71.20 116.23 -14.04
C LEU A 212 71.15 117.54 -13.23
N GLU A 213 70.75 117.52 -11.96
CA GLU A 213 70.80 118.72 -11.10
C GLU A 213 72.21 119.25 -10.92
N ARG A 214 73.21 118.35 -10.80
CA ARG A 214 74.62 118.76 -10.73
C ARG A 214 75.08 119.39 -12.05
N MET A 215 74.68 118.83 -13.18
CA MET A 215 74.95 119.42 -14.50
C MET A 215 74.25 120.78 -14.67
N LEU A 216 72.98 120.89 -14.29
CA LEU A 216 72.20 122.14 -14.37
C LEU A 216 72.84 123.23 -13.51
N ARG A 217 73.21 122.92 -12.26
CA ARG A 217 73.97 123.83 -11.38
C ARG A 217 75.31 124.24 -11.98
N SER A 218 76.01 123.32 -12.65
CA SER A 218 77.26 123.65 -13.36
C SER A 218 77.02 124.61 -14.53
N VAL A 219 75.91 124.46 -15.26
CA VAL A 219 75.51 125.34 -16.38
C VAL A 219 75.03 126.69 -15.87
N GLU A 220 74.24 126.75 -14.80
CA GLU A 220 73.81 127.99 -14.14
C GLU A 220 75.01 128.76 -13.59
N LYS A 221 75.93 128.09 -12.91
CA LYS A 221 77.18 128.69 -12.44
C LYS A 221 78.02 129.22 -13.61
N ALA A 222 78.11 128.49 -14.73
CA ALA A 222 78.76 128.98 -15.95
C ALA A 222 78.06 130.22 -16.54
N ARG A 223 76.72 130.29 -16.47
CA ARG A 223 75.94 131.46 -16.88
C ARG A 223 76.11 132.65 -15.94
N GLU A 224 76.23 132.43 -14.63
CA GLU A 224 76.53 133.48 -13.65
C GLU A 224 77.95 134.05 -13.85
N THR A 225 78.96 133.20 -14.09
CA THR A 225 80.31 133.65 -14.45
C THR A 225 80.38 134.40 -15.79
N LEU A 226 79.38 134.25 -16.67
CA LEU A 226 79.24 135.03 -17.91
C LEU A 226 78.40 136.32 -17.71
N ARG A 227 77.80 136.52 -16.54
CA ARG A 227 76.95 137.67 -16.18
C ARG A 227 77.58 138.63 -15.16
N GLU A 228 78.71 138.28 -14.56
CA GLU A 228 79.58 139.25 -13.88
C GLU A 228 80.47 139.96 -14.93
N PRO A 229 80.55 141.30 -14.90
CA PRO A 229 81.24 142.11 -15.92
C PRO A 229 82.77 141.99 -15.91
#